data_AF-A0A8K0SWZ3-F1
#
_entry.id   AF-A0A8K0SWZ3-F1
#
_cell.length_a   1.000
_cell.length_b   1.000
_cell.length_c   1.000
_cell.angle_alpha   90.00
_cell.angle_beta   90.00
_cell.angle_gamma   90.00
#
_symmetry.space_group_name_H-M   'P 1'
#
loop_
_entity.id
_entity.type
_entity.pdbx_description
1 polymer ?
#
loop_
_entity_poly.entity_id
_entity_poly.type
_entity_poly.pdbx_seq_one_letter_code
_entity_poly.pdbx_strand_id
1 'polypeptide(L)'
;MSYRLPEQEATDGTYMAISTIAWYIKNRLVPGRPEGETSRVWNTILNHLFKPEDGYTTGPEMSFGPGRADLFTAHLVLDVRFTEKKFLIVECKKPGDESQDSTWSEAKGQLQDYLGNITSKNRKFGAIAIGKVVRFFEMTGSGLVAFEGDDKYYYIDRQCQSVTRKLLYFRENHA
;
A
#
# COMPACT_ATOMS: atom_id res chain seq x y z
N MET A 1 -23.42 10.62 -16.17
CA MET A 1 -22.95 9.24 -16.42
C MET A 1 -22.95 8.50 -15.09
N SER A 2 -23.65 7.37 -14.96
CA SER A 2 -23.60 6.60 -13.71
C SER A 2 -22.20 5.99 -13.56
N TYR A 3 -21.51 6.28 -12.46
CA TYR A 3 -20.23 5.67 -12.15
C TYR A 3 -20.43 4.15 -12.00
N ARG A 4 -19.84 3.36 -12.91
CA ARG A 4 -19.90 1.89 -12.86
C ARG A 4 -18.64 1.39 -12.15
N LEU A 5 -18.83 0.71 -11.03
CA LEU A 5 -17.73 0.02 -10.35
C LEU A 5 -17.11 -1.04 -11.28
N PRO A 6 -15.80 -1.31 -11.16
CA PRO A 6 -15.16 -2.36 -11.95
C PRO A 6 -15.79 -3.73 -11.67
N GLU A 7 -15.65 -4.64 -12.64
CA GLU A 7 -16.08 -6.02 -12.46
C GLU A 7 -15.24 -6.71 -11.37
N GLN A 8 -15.84 -7.71 -10.73
CA GLN A 8 -15.17 -8.49 -9.69
C GLN A 8 -14.18 -9.46 -10.34
N GLU A 9 -12.90 -9.29 -10.04
CA GLU A 9 -11.86 -10.28 -10.34
C GLU A 9 -12.00 -11.50 -9.42
N ALA A 10 -11.50 -12.65 -9.88
CA ALA A 10 -11.47 -13.88 -9.10
C ALA A 10 -10.65 -13.70 -7.81
N THR A 11 -11.16 -14.19 -6.68
CA THR A 11 -10.51 -14.01 -5.38
C THR A 11 -9.39 -15.01 -5.09
N ASP A 12 -9.35 -16.14 -5.81
CA ASP A 12 -8.42 -17.24 -5.55
C ASP A 12 -6.96 -16.80 -5.67
N GLY A 13 -6.13 -17.17 -4.69
CA GLY A 13 -4.72 -16.77 -4.65
C GLY A 13 -4.47 -15.30 -4.29
N THR A 14 -5.49 -14.58 -3.80
CA THR A 14 -5.36 -13.19 -3.33
C THR A 14 -5.70 -13.07 -1.84
N TYR A 15 -5.45 -11.89 -1.27
CA TYR A 15 -5.88 -11.58 0.10
C TYR A 15 -7.41 -11.65 0.29
N MET A 16 -8.22 -11.51 -0.78
CA MET A 16 -9.68 -11.65 -0.69
C MET A 16 -10.14 -13.09 -0.52
N ALA A 17 -9.30 -14.11 -0.77
CA ALA A 17 -9.61 -15.50 -0.43
C ALA A 17 -9.60 -15.74 1.09
N ILE A 18 -8.97 -14.85 1.86
CA ILE A 18 -8.92 -14.94 3.32
C ILE A 18 -10.18 -14.30 3.90
N SER A 19 -11.08 -15.12 4.44
CA SER A 19 -12.40 -14.70 4.93
C SER A 19 -12.34 -13.53 5.93
N THR A 20 -11.35 -13.52 6.83
CA THR A 20 -11.15 -12.44 7.79
C THR A 20 -10.76 -11.11 7.12
N ILE A 21 -9.91 -11.14 6.09
CA ILE A 21 -9.50 -9.94 5.34
C ILE A 21 -10.69 -9.41 4.54
N ALA A 22 -11.38 -10.29 3.81
CA ALA A 22 -12.59 -9.94 3.06
C ALA A 22 -13.67 -9.33 3.98
N TRP A 23 -13.84 -9.88 5.19
CA TRP A 23 -14.76 -9.34 6.18
C TRP A 23 -14.33 -7.94 6.64
N TYR A 24 -13.06 -7.69 6.94
CA TYR A 24 -12.61 -6.35 7.31
C TYR A 24 -12.83 -5.34 6.18
N ILE A 25 -12.44 -5.66 4.95
CA ILE A 25 -12.65 -4.79 3.80
C ILE A 25 -14.13 -4.46 3.63
N LYS A 26 -15.01 -5.45 3.73
CA LYS A 26 -16.46 -5.26 3.58
C LYS A 26 -17.07 -4.41 4.68
N ASN A 27 -16.64 -4.58 5.94
CA ASN A 27 -17.37 -4.04 7.10
C ASN A 27 -16.67 -2.87 7.82
N ARG A 28 -15.37 -2.66 7.58
CA ARG A 28 -14.57 -1.60 8.23
C ARG A 28 -14.21 -0.45 7.28
N LEU A 29 -14.08 -0.72 5.99
CA LEU A 29 -13.84 0.32 4.99
C LEU A 29 -15.17 0.86 4.46
N VAL A 30 -15.90 1.50 5.37
CA VAL A 30 -17.20 2.13 5.12
C VAL A 30 -17.15 3.60 5.55
N PRO A 31 -17.85 4.53 4.86
CA PRO A 31 -17.80 5.96 5.18
C PRO A 31 -18.10 6.26 6.65
N GLY A 32 -17.37 7.20 7.22
CA GLY A 32 -17.50 7.63 8.63
C GLY A 32 -16.66 6.82 9.62
N ARG A 33 -15.89 5.83 9.17
CA ARG A 33 -14.89 5.14 9.98
C ARG A 33 -13.57 5.93 10.06
N PRO A 34 -12.79 5.78 11.15
CA PRO A 34 -11.51 6.47 11.27
C PRO A 34 -10.47 5.90 10.30
N GLU A 35 -9.45 6.71 9.98
CA GLU A 35 -8.29 6.35 9.15
C GLU A 35 -7.61 5.05 9.60
N GLY A 36 -7.51 4.83 10.91
CA GLY A 36 -6.92 3.62 11.48
C GLY A 36 -7.58 2.31 11.04
N GLU A 37 -8.83 2.32 10.54
CA GLU A 37 -9.44 1.13 9.93
C GLU A 37 -8.83 0.82 8.55
N THR A 38 -8.50 1.85 7.75
CA THR A 38 -7.73 1.68 6.50
C THR A 38 -6.36 1.12 6.81
N SER A 39 -5.63 1.70 7.79
CA SER A 39 -4.30 1.23 8.20
C SER A 39 -4.35 -0.21 8.74
N ARG A 40 -5.37 -0.57 9.52
CA ARG A 40 -5.55 -1.94 10.02
C ARG A 40 -5.75 -2.95 8.88
N VAL A 41 -6.58 -2.62 7.89
CA VAL A 41 -6.82 -3.49 6.73
C VAL A 41 -5.53 -3.67 5.93
N TRP A 42 -4.86 -2.58 5.61
CA TRP A 42 -3.61 -2.64 4.86
C TRP A 42 -2.52 -3.39 5.60
N ASN A 43 -2.35 -3.16 6.91
CA ASN A 43 -1.42 -3.94 7.72
C ASN A 43 -1.73 -5.44 7.66
N THR A 44 -3.02 -5.83 7.67
CA THR A 44 -3.42 -7.23 7.56
C THR A 44 -3.12 -7.82 6.17
N ILE A 45 -3.37 -7.07 5.10
CA ILE A 45 -3.05 -7.48 3.72
C ILE A 45 -1.54 -7.64 3.56
N LEU A 46 -0.76 -6.66 4.03
CA LEU A 46 0.69 -6.67 3.90
C LEU A 46 1.31 -7.86 4.66
N ASN A 47 0.96 -8.08 5.93
CA ASN A 47 1.47 -9.23 6.68
C ASN A 47 1.07 -10.59 6.09
N HIS A 48 -0.02 -10.66 5.32
CA HIS A 48 -0.40 -11.88 4.60
C HIS A 48 0.52 -12.17 3.40
N LEU A 49 0.91 -11.14 2.66
CA LEU A 49 1.69 -11.24 1.41
C LEU A 49 3.22 -11.18 1.65
N PHE A 50 3.64 -10.43 2.67
CA PHE A 50 5.01 -10.17 3.06
C PHE A 50 5.31 -10.91 4.36
N LYS A 51 5.67 -12.17 4.22
CA LYS A 51 5.78 -13.11 5.34
C LYS A 51 7.16 -13.03 6.04
N PRO A 52 7.21 -13.12 7.37
CA PRO A 52 8.47 -13.19 8.12
C PRO A 52 9.35 -14.37 7.72
N GLU A 53 8.76 -15.50 7.35
CA GLU A 53 9.49 -16.69 6.87
C GLU A 53 10.28 -16.41 5.58
N ASP A 54 9.83 -15.42 4.80
CA ASP A 54 10.49 -14.95 3.59
C ASP A 54 11.41 -13.73 3.85
N GLY A 55 11.62 -13.36 5.13
CA GLY A 55 12.46 -12.24 5.54
C GLY A 55 11.78 -10.87 5.53
N TYR A 56 10.45 -10.81 5.36
CA TYR A 56 9.73 -9.53 5.30
C TYR A 56 9.06 -9.17 6.63
N THR A 57 9.00 -7.86 6.90
CA THR A 57 8.28 -7.31 8.05
C THR A 57 7.48 -6.08 7.66
N THR A 58 6.29 -5.91 8.23
CA THR A 58 5.50 -4.68 8.13
C THR A 58 5.39 -4.04 9.50
N GLY A 59 5.78 -2.76 9.60
CA GLY A 59 5.75 -1.99 10.85
C GLY A 59 4.80 -0.80 10.77
N PRO A 60 4.11 -0.46 11.88
CA PRO A 60 3.32 0.77 11.96
C PRO A 60 4.18 2.01 12.24
N GLU A 61 3.70 3.18 11.82
CA GLU A 61 4.06 4.51 12.34
C GLU A 61 5.55 4.76 12.59
N MET A 62 6.36 4.68 11.53
CA MET A 62 7.76 5.05 11.61
C MET A 62 7.99 6.49 11.13
N SER A 63 8.82 7.22 11.87
CA SER A 63 9.23 8.57 11.47
C SER A 63 10.13 8.50 10.23
N PHE A 64 9.71 9.17 9.15
CA PHE A 64 10.51 9.40 7.95
C PHE A 64 10.72 10.91 7.79
N GLY A 65 11.79 11.43 8.38
CA GLY A 65 11.99 12.87 8.49
C GLY A 65 10.99 13.51 9.48
N PRO A 66 10.29 14.61 9.13
CA PRO A 66 9.38 15.31 10.03
C PRO A 66 7.99 14.66 10.18
N GLY A 67 7.64 13.68 9.34
CA GLY A 67 6.34 13.00 9.38
C GLY A 67 6.43 11.52 9.77
N ARG A 68 5.27 10.90 9.98
CA ARG A 68 5.13 9.48 10.35
C ARG A 68 4.31 8.79 9.27
N ALA A 69 4.92 7.85 8.57
CA ALA A 69 4.20 7.04 7.59
C ALA A 69 3.33 6.02 8.31
N ASP A 70 2.11 5.79 7.83
CA ASP A 70 1.18 4.84 8.48
C ASP A 70 1.76 3.43 8.55
N LEU A 71 2.28 2.94 7.43
CA LEU A 71 2.83 1.60 7.29
C LEU A 71 4.08 1.61 6.41
N PHE A 72 5.08 0.84 6.81
CA PHE A 72 6.22 0.50 5.95
C PHE A 72 6.44 -1.01 5.92
N THR A 73 6.94 -1.50 4.79
CA THR A 73 7.42 -2.89 4.65
C THR A 73 8.90 -2.90 4.34
N ALA A 74 9.63 -3.77 5.01
CA ALA A 74 11.05 -3.97 4.85
C ALA A 74 11.38 -5.44 4.55
N HIS A 75 12.52 -5.65 3.89
CA HIS A 75 13.12 -6.95 3.69
C HIS A 75 14.42 -7.02 4.49
N LEU A 76 14.49 -7.97 5.41
CA LEU A 76 15.68 -8.30 6.20
C LEU A 76 16.52 -9.30 5.41
N VAL A 77 17.61 -8.81 4.82
CA VAL A 77 18.53 -9.65 4.05
C VAL A 77 19.74 -9.96 4.92
N LEU A 78 20.07 -11.25 5.04
CA LEU A 78 21.31 -11.71 5.63
C LEU A 78 22.38 -11.83 4.53
N ASP A 79 23.35 -10.92 4.55
CA ASP A 79 24.62 -11.10 3.85
C ASP A 79 25.70 -11.44 4.91
N VAL A 80 26.68 -10.57 5.16
CA VAL A 80 27.61 -10.70 6.29
C VAL A 80 26.94 -10.30 7.62
N ARG A 81 25.95 -9.40 7.58
CA ARG A 81 25.12 -8.95 8.70
C ARG A 81 23.69 -8.74 8.21
N PHE A 82 22.71 -8.79 9.11
CA PHE A 82 21.34 -8.41 8.79
C PHE A 82 21.29 -6.93 8.38
N THR A 83 20.73 -6.68 7.20
CA THR A 83 20.45 -5.33 6.70
C THR A 83 18.96 -5.19 6.44
N GLU A 84 18.35 -4.16 7.01
CA GLU A 84 16.94 -3.82 6.78
C GLU A 84 16.82 -2.95 5.53
N LYS A 85 16.17 -3.46 4.49
CA LYS A 85 15.87 -2.73 3.26
C LYS A 85 14.40 -2.32 3.25
N LYS A 86 14.10 -1.08 3.63
CA LYS A 86 12.75 -0.50 3.49
C LYS A 86 12.47 -0.23 2.02
N PHE A 87 11.32 -0.67 1.52
CA PHE A 87 11.03 -0.56 0.10
C PHE A 87 9.59 -0.21 -0.24
N LEU A 88 8.64 -0.39 0.68
CA LEU A 88 7.23 -0.07 0.43
C LEU A 88 6.68 0.76 1.58
N ILE A 89 6.03 1.88 1.24
CA ILE A 89 5.24 2.69 2.18
C ILE A 89 3.78 2.69 1.71
N VAL A 90 2.84 2.56 2.64
CA VAL A 90 1.42 2.74 2.36
C VAL A 90 0.90 3.88 3.23
N GLU A 91 0.49 4.96 2.57
CA GLU A 91 -0.17 6.10 3.20
C GLU A 91 -1.68 5.85 3.20
N CYS A 92 -2.28 5.85 4.37
CA CYS A 92 -3.69 5.56 4.59
C CYS A 92 -4.46 6.85 4.85
N LYS A 93 -5.70 6.91 4.36
CA LYS A 93 -6.67 7.96 4.67
C LYS A 93 -8.02 7.35 5.01
N LYS A 94 -8.85 8.12 5.70
CA LYS A 94 -10.17 7.67 6.18
C LYS A 94 -11.09 7.24 5.02
N PRO A 95 -11.88 6.16 5.19
CA PRO A 95 -12.92 5.80 4.22
C PRO A 95 -13.98 6.91 4.11
N GLY A 96 -14.45 7.17 2.88
CA GLY A 96 -15.37 8.27 2.57
C GLY A 96 -14.71 9.50 1.94
N ASP A 97 -13.37 9.57 1.95
CA ASP A 97 -12.62 10.66 1.31
C ASP A 97 -12.17 10.32 -0.13
N GLU A 98 -12.63 9.21 -0.71
CA GLU A 98 -12.14 8.72 -2.00
C GLU A 98 -12.37 9.71 -3.15
N SER A 99 -13.36 10.61 -3.02
CA SER A 99 -13.68 11.65 -4.00
C SER A 99 -13.06 13.02 -3.70
N GLN A 100 -12.25 13.15 -2.65
CA GLN A 100 -11.63 14.42 -2.24
C GLN A 100 -10.24 14.54 -2.87
N ASP A 101 -10.12 15.30 -3.96
CA ASP A 101 -8.85 15.50 -4.67
C ASP A 101 -7.75 16.09 -3.78
N SER A 102 -8.12 16.95 -2.82
CA SER A 102 -7.19 17.51 -1.83
C SER A 102 -6.54 16.40 -0.99
N THR A 103 -7.32 15.41 -0.54
CA THR A 103 -6.83 14.29 0.25
C THR A 103 -5.83 13.44 -0.53
N TRP A 104 -6.09 13.19 -1.83
CA TRP A 104 -5.14 12.49 -2.70
C TRP A 104 -3.86 13.30 -2.94
N SER A 105 -3.98 14.61 -3.13
CA SER A 105 -2.83 15.50 -3.35
C SER A 105 -1.93 15.58 -2.12
N GLU A 106 -2.52 15.78 -0.94
CA GLU A 106 -1.81 15.82 0.34
C GLU A 106 -1.10 14.49 0.64
N ALA A 107 -1.81 13.37 0.49
CA ALA A 107 -1.24 12.04 0.69
C ALA A 107 -0.09 11.75 -0.29
N LYS A 108 -0.17 12.26 -1.53
CA LYS A 108 0.91 12.12 -2.51
C LYS A 108 2.16 12.90 -2.10
N GLY A 109 1.99 14.13 -1.59
CA GLY A 109 3.09 14.91 -1.03
C GLY A 109 3.77 14.19 0.14
N GLN A 110 2.98 13.71 1.10
CA GLN A 110 3.47 12.92 2.25
C GLN A 110 4.23 11.68 1.80
N LEU A 111 3.64 10.88 0.91
CA LEU A 111 4.27 9.65 0.39
C LEU A 111 5.59 9.94 -0.33
N GLN A 112 5.66 11.04 -1.11
CA GLN A 112 6.89 11.46 -1.78
C GLN A 112 7.99 11.77 -0.77
N ASP A 113 7.69 12.55 0.27
CA ASP A 113 8.64 12.92 1.31
C ASP A 113 9.14 11.67 2.08
N TYR A 114 8.24 10.74 2.42
CA TYR A 114 8.61 9.53 3.16
C TYR A 114 9.52 8.62 2.34
N LEU A 115 9.19 8.36 1.08
CA LEU A 115 10.03 7.56 0.19
C LEU A 115 11.37 8.26 -0.13
N GLY A 116 11.37 9.60 -0.21
CA GLY A 116 12.58 10.41 -0.37
C GLY A 116 13.56 10.24 0.79
N ASN A 117 13.04 10.08 2.01
CA ASN A 117 13.83 9.90 3.23
C ASN A 117 14.35 8.47 3.46
N ILE A 118 13.94 7.48 2.68
CA ILE A 118 14.55 6.14 2.72
C ILE A 118 15.99 6.24 2.19
N THR A 119 16.99 5.89 3.01
CA THR A 119 18.41 6.05 2.65
C THR A 119 18.95 4.92 1.77
N SER A 120 18.27 3.80 1.71
CA SER A 120 18.69 2.65 0.92
C SER A 120 18.53 2.90 -0.59
N LYS A 121 19.45 2.33 -1.38
CA LYS A 121 19.52 2.51 -2.85
C LYS A 121 18.60 1.58 -3.64
N ASN A 122 17.86 0.71 -2.95
CA ASN A 122 16.90 -0.20 -3.57
C ASN A 122 15.73 0.57 -4.19
N ARG A 123 14.98 -0.06 -5.09
CA ARG A 123 13.74 0.53 -5.63
C ARG A 123 12.75 0.74 -4.49
N LYS A 124 12.01 1.85 -4.55
CA LYS A 124 11.09 2.26 -3.49
C LYS A 124 9.71 2.47 -4.10
N PHE A 125 8.74 1.76 -3.55
CA PHE A 125 7.36 1.76 -3.99
C PHE A 125 6.46 2.40 -2.94
N GLY A 126 5.35 2.94 -3.40
CA GLY A 126 4.37 3.58 -2.54
C GLY A 126 2.96 3.17 -2.91
N ALA A 127 2.06 3.22 -1.94
CA ALA A 127 0.63 3.20 -2.20
C ALA A 127 -0.07 4.28 -1.38
N ILE A 128 -1.09 4.90 -1.97
CA ILE A 128 -2.04 5.74 -1.24
C ILE A 128 -3.35 4.98 -1.19
N ALA A 129 -3.82 4.68 0.02
CA ALA A 129 -5.02 3.93 0.29
C ALA A 129 -6.06 4.82 0.98
N ILE A 130 -7.21 5.02 0.34
CA ILE A 130 -8.34 5.74 0.90
C ILE A 130 -9.53 4.79 0.92
N GLY A 131 -9.91 4.34 2.12
CA GLY A 131 -10.92 3.29 2.27
C GLY A 131 -10.61 2.09 1.38
N LYS A 132 -11.51 1.76 0.45
CA LYS A 132 -11.38 0.62 -0.46
C LYS A 132 -10.57 0.91 -1.72
N VAL A 133 -10.14 2.14 -1.92
CA VAL A 133 -9.51 2.59 -3.15
C VAL A 133 -8.02 2.78 -2.92
N VAL A 134 -7.20 2.33 -3.86
CA VAL A 134 -5.75 2.47 -3.80
C VAL A 134 -5.14 2.93 -5.13
N ARG A 135 -4.09 3.74 -5.04
CA ARG A 135 -3.18 4.07 -6.15
C ARG A 135 -1.76 3.63 -5.79
N PHE A 136 -1.01 3.20 -6.81
CA PHE A 136 0.35 2.69 -6.65
C PHE A 136 1.37 3.60 -7.34
N PHE A 137 2.54 3.72 -6.72
CA PHE A 137 3.58 4.66 -7.12
C PHE A 137 4.97 4.02 -7.03
N GLU A 138 5.92 4.60 -7.75
CA GLU A 138 7.34 4.32 -7.63
C GLU A 138 8.11 5.63 -7.46
N MET A 139 9.08 5.63 -6.55
CA MET A 139 10.04 6.72 -6.43
C MET A 139 11.15 6.53 -7.44
N THR A 140 11.33 7.52 -8.31
CA THR A 140 12.37 7.56 -9.34
C THR A 140 13.33 8.73 -9.09
N GLY A 141 14.39 8.84 -9.88
CA GLY A 141 15.29 10.01 -9.83
C GLY A 141 14.57 11.34 -10.13
N SER A 142 13.41 11.31 -10.80
CA SER A 142 12.57 12.48 -11.10
C SER A 142 11.46 12.72 -10.07
N GLY A 143 11.38 11.93 -9.00
CA GLY A 143 10.33 12.01 -7.97
C GLY A 143 9.31 10.88 -8.05
N LEU A 144 8.16 11.09 -7.41
CA LEU A 144 7.11 10.08 -7.27
C LEU A 144 6.21 10.01 -8.51
N VAL A 145 6.25 8.88 -9.21
CA VAL A 145 5.45 8.63 -10.43
C VAL A 145 4.44 7.52 -10.21
N ALA A 146 3.36 7.51 -10.99
CA ALA A 146 2.41 6.40 -11.00
C ALA A 146 3.13 5.11 -11.43
N PHE A 147 2.89 4.01 -10.72
CA PHE A 147 3.54 2.74 -11.01
C PHE A 147 3.16 2.26 -12.42
N GLU A 148 4.16 1.92 -13.24
CA GLU A 148 4.00 1.57 -14.67
C GLU A 148 3.30 2.65 -15.52
N GLY A 149 3.30 3.91 -15.06
CA GLY A 149 2.55 4.99 -15.71
C GLY A 149 1.02 4.87 -15.56
N ASP A 150 0.55 3.95 -14.72
CA ASP A 150 -0.88 3.67 -14.53
C ASP A 150 -1.45 4.50 -13.37
N ASP A 151 -2.07 5.62 -13.70
CA ASP A 151 -2.62 6.54 -12.69
C ASP A 151 -4.02 6.14 -12.17
N LYS A 152 -4.41 4.87 -12.39
CA LYS A 152 -5.75 4.38 -12.07
C LYS A 152 -5.95 4.12 -10.58
N TYR A 153 -7.19 4.34 -10.18
CA TYR A 153 -7.73 3.87 -8.91
C TYR A 153 -8.06 2.37 -8.99
N TYR A 154 -7.65 1.63 -7.98
CA TYR A 154 -7.98 0.21 -7.81
C TYR A 154 -8.91 0.01 -6.63
N TYR A 155 -10.00 -0.72 -6.84
CA TYR A 155 -10.91 -1.12 -5.77
C TYR A 155 -10.44 -2.45 -5.16
N ILE A 156 -9.95 -2.45 -3.92
CA ILE A 156 -9.31 -3.64 -3.33
C ILE A 156 -10.27 -4.83 -3.12
N ASP A 157 -11.57 -4.60 -3.00
CA ASP A 157 -12.56 -5.68 -2.93
C ASP A 157 -12.89 -6.30 -4.30
N ARG A 158 -12.70 -5.54 -5.39
CA ARG A 158 -13.09 -5.94 -6.75
C ARG A 158 -11.91 -6.33 -7.62
N GLN A 159 -10.82 -5.58 -7.53
CA GLN A 159 -9.61 -5.73 -8.35
C GLN A 159 -8.47 -6.37 -7.55
N CYS A 160 -8.81 -7.38 -6.75
CA CYS A 160 -7.89 -8.02 -5.81
C CYS A 160 -6.74 -8.80 -6.48
N GLN A 161 -6.92 -9.32 -7.70
CA GLN A 161 -5.82 -9.93 -8.47
C GLN A 161 -4.84 -8.86 -8.91
N SER A 162 -5.35 -7.77 -9.48
CA SER A 162 -4.52 -6.65 -9.95
C SER A 162 -3.69 -6.05 -8.81
N VAL A 163 -4.31 -5.86 -7.63
CA VAL A 163 -3.62 -5.37 -6.43
C VAL A 163 -2.58 -6.39 -5.94
N THR A 164 -2.94 -7.68 -5.85
CA THR A 164 -2.02 -8.74 -5.40
C THR A 164 -0.80 -8.83 -6.30
N ARG A 165 -0.98 -8.81 -7.63
CA ARG A 165 0.12 -8.86 -8.59
C ARG A 165 1.09 -7.70 -8.44
N LYS A 166 0.59 -6.47 -8.22
CA LYS A 166 1.46 -5.30 -7.98
C LYS A 166 2.27 -5.44 -6.70
N LEU A 167 1.64 -5.88 -5.61
CA LEU A 167 2.35 -6.09 -4.34
C LEU A 167 3.41 -7.19 -4.45
N LEU A 168 3.11 -8.29 -5.15
CA LEU A 168 4.09 -9.35 -5.43
C LEU A 168 5.20 -8.86 -6.36
N TYR A 169 4.89 -8.01 -7.36
CA TYR A 169 5.92 -7.38 -8.16
C TYR A 169 6.87 -6.53 -7.29
N PHE A 170 6.36 -5.72 -6.37
CA PHE A 170 7.20 -4.94 -5.45
C PHE A 170 8.09 -5.85 -4.60
N ARG A 171 7.52 -6.95 -4.09
CA ARG A 171 8.25 -7.99 -3.34
C ARG A 171 9.44 -8.52 -4.16
N GLU A 172 9.23 -8.85 -5.42
CA GLU A 172 10.24 -9.49 -6.27
C GLU A 172 11.26 -8.51 -6.87
N ASN A 173 10.91 -7.22 -6.97
CA ASN A 173 11.68 -6.24 -7.74
C ASN A 173 12.14 -5.03 -6.94
N HIS A 174 12.12 -5.08 -5.61
CA HIS A 174 12.63 -3.98 -4.79
C HIS A 174 14.16 -3.95 -4.73
N ALA A 175 14.82 -5.11 -4.70
CA ALA A 175 16.23 -5.26 -4.32
C ALA A 175 17.24 -4.77 -5.37
#